data_AF-A0A1E4CT78-F1
#
_entry.id   AF-A0A1E4CT78-F1
#
_cell.length_a   1.000
_cell.length_b   1.000
_cell.length_c   1.000
_cell.angle_alpha   90.00
_cell.angle_beta   90.00
_cell.angle_gamma   90.00
#
_symmetry.space_group_name_H-M   'P 1'
#
loop_
_entity.id
_entity.type
_entity.pdbx_description
1 polymer ?
#
loop_
_entity_poly.entity_id
_entity_poly.type
_entity_poly.pdbx_seq_one_letter_code
_entity_poly.pdbx_strand_id
1 'polypeptide(L)'
;LTDFGINLMRLPPGNWSSQRHWHSHEDEFVYVLEGELTLIEDEGETVLRAGECAAFAKGSGNGHHMINRSGAMAVYLEVGSRQPDDLTTCSDVDMMSTNADGRFVHKDGTPYPER
;
A
#
# COMPACT_ATOMS: atom_id res chain seq x y z
N LEU A 1 -7.41 15.47 -14.94
CA LEU A 1 -6.37 14.82 -14.12
C LEU A 1 -6.74 13.35 -14.00
N THR A 2 -6.15 12.50 -14.82
CA THR A 2 -6.50 11.06 -14.91
C THR A 2 -5.37 10.16 -14.45
N ASP A 3 -4.13 10.66 -14.52
CA ASP A 3 -2.91 9.84 -14.48
C ASP A 3 -2.51 9.39 -13.07
N PHE A 4 -3.09 9.99 -12.03
CA PHE A 4 -2.84 9.61 -10.64
C PHE A 4 -4.04 9.88 -9.73
N GLY A 5 -4.12 9.12 -8.65
CA GLY A 5 -5.04 9.33 -7.54
C GLY A 5 -4.36 10.06 -6.39
N ILE A 6 -5.16 10.78 -5.59
CA ILE A 6 -4.73 11.30 -4.29
C ILE A 6 -5.84 10.96 -3.31
N ASN A 7 -5.50 10.16 -2.29
CA ASN A 7 -6.42 9.75 -1.24
C ASN A 7 -6.00 10.38 0.10
N LEU A 8 -6.97 10.93 0.83
CA LEU A 8 -6.78 11.34 2.22
C LEU A 8 -7.20 10.20 3.15
N MET A 9 -6.22 9.51 3.69
CA MET A 9 -6.41 8.33 4.50
C MET A 9 -6.48 8.66 5.99
N ARG A 10 -7.32 7.93 6.72
CA ARG A 10 -7.46 7.99 8.18
C ARG A 10 -7.29 6.58 8.70
N LEU A 11 -6.20 6.34 9.43
CA LEU A 11 -5.89 5.02 9.96
C LEU A 11 -6.05 5.01 11.49
N PRO A 12 -7.08 4.33 12.02
CA PRO A 12 -7.29 4.23 13.47
C PRO A 12 -6.19 3.41 14.17
N PRO A 13 -6.01 3.57 15.49
CA PRO A 13 -5.16 2.70 16.30
C PRO A 13 -5.40 1.20 16.04
N GLY A 14 -4.32 0.43 15.98
CA GLY A 14 -4.34 -1.02 15.82
C GLY A 14 -4.68 -1.53 14.41
N ASN A 15 -4.89 -0.65 13.42
CA ASN A 15 -5.16 -1.03 12.03
C ASN A 15 -3.93 -0.83 11.13
N TRP A 16 -4.01 -1.36 9.91
CA TRP A 16 -3.01 -1.20 8.87
C TRP A 16 -3.61 -0.67 7.56
N SER A 17 -2.79 -0.06 6.71
CA SER A 17 -3.21 0.56 5.45
C SER A 17 -3.71 -0.45 4.41
N SER A 18 -2.98 -1.56 4.27
CA SER A 18 -3.16 -2.56 3.23
C SER A 18 -2.53 -3.89 3.64
N GLN A 19 -2.82 -4.97 2.89
CA GLN A 19 -1.89 -6.10 2.87
C GLN A 19 -0.52 -5.59 2.43
N ARG A 20 0.57 -6.10 3.01
CA ARG A 20 1.91 -5.69 2.59
C ARG A 20 2.11 -6.06 1.13
N HIS A 21 2.36 -5.08 0.26
CA HIS A 21 2.32 -5.29 -1.18
C HIS A 21 3.29 -4.39 -1.93
N TRP A 22 3.52 -4.71 -3.20
CA TRP A 22 4.26 -3.86 -4.13
C TRP A 22 3.55 -3.81 -5.48
N HIS A 23 3.80 -2.74 -6.22
CA HIS A 23 3.23 -2.47 -7.54
C HIS A 23 4.27 -2.72 -8.63
N SER A 24 3.85 -3.38 -9.70
CA SER A 24 4.71 -3.67 -10.86
C SER A 24 4.97 -2.47 -11.79
N HIS A 25 3.99 -1.57 -11.93
CA HIS A 25 3.95 -0.49 -12.92
C HIS A 25 3.56 0.86 -12.32
N GLU A 26 3.02 0.89 -11.10
CA GLU A 26 2.65 2.13 -10.41
C GLU A 26 3.70 2.58 -9.41
N ASP A 27 4.13 3.84 -9.51
CA ASP A 27 4.85 4.50 -8.44
C ASP A 27 3.84 4.97 -7.39
N GLU A 28 4.21 4.84 -6.12
CA GLU A 28 3.38 5.25 -4.99
C GLU A 28 4.18 6.14 -4.02
N PHE A 29 3.48 7.07 -3.38
CA PHE A 29 4.04 8.04 -2.45
C PHE A 29 3.07 8.29 -1.30
N VAL A 30 3.61 8.36 -0.08
CA VAL A 30 2.85 8.66 1.13
C VAL A 30 3.44 9.85 1.87
N TYR A 31 2.58 10.69 2.43
CA TYR A 31 2.97 11.84 3.25
C TYR A 31 2.12 11.90 4.51
N VAL A 32 2.75 11.80 5.69
CA VAL A 32 2.03 11.80 6.96
C VAL A 32 1.68 13.23 7.34
N LEU A 33 0.39 13.49 7.55
CA LEU A 33 -0.15 14.80 7.92
C LEU A 33 -0.30 14.93 9.44
N GLU A 34 -0.73 13.87 10.12
CA GLU A 34 -0.99 13.84 11.55
C GLU A 34 -0.72 12.46 12.14
N GLY A 35 -0.24 12.42 13.38
CA GLY A 35 0.06 11.19 14.11
C GLY A 35 1.39 10.55 13.68
N GLU A 36 1.50 9.25 13.94
CA GLU A 36 2.64 8.42 13.53
C GLU A 36 2.17 7.08 12.98
N LEU A 37 2.94 6.56 12.03
CA LEU A 37 2.72 5.27 11.37
C LEU A 37 4.02 4.48 11.38
N THR A 38 3.93 3.18 11.61
CA THR A 38 5.08 2.28 11.40
C THR A 38 5.00 1.71 9.99
N LEU A 39 5.87 2.17 9.10
CA LEU A 39 6.11 1.57 7.79
C LEU A 39 6.83 0.24 7.99
N ILE A 40 6.34 -0.81 7.35
CA ILE A 40 6.97 -2.13 7.31
C ILE A 40 7.34 -2.43 5.86
N GLU A 41 8.61 -2.71 5.64
CA GLU A 41 9.24 -3.11 4.37
C GLU A 41 10.05 -4.40 4.58
N ASP A 42 10.65 -4.95 3.52
CA ASP A 42 11.47 -6.16 3.61
C ASP A 42 12.67 -6.00 4.56
N GLU A 43 13.26 -4.80 4.61
CA GLU A 43 14.42 -4.48 5.46
C GLU A 43 14.05 -4.22 6.93
N GLY A 44 12.76 -4.12 7.24
CA GLY A 44 12.25 -3.96 8.60
C GLY A 44 11.28 -2.80 8.76
N GLU A 45 11.39 -2.11 9.90
CA GLU A 45 10.38 -1.15 10.33
C GLU A 45 10.95 0.26 10.47
N THR A 46 10.21 1.24 9.94
CA THR A 46 10.53 2.67 10.06
C THR A 46 9.32 3.42 10.62
N VAL A 47 9.52 4.23 11.67
CA VAL A 47 8.45 5.08 12.18
C VAL A 47 8.43 6.40 11.41
N LEU A 48 7.31 6.66 10.73
CA LEU A 48 7.00 7.91 10.05
C LEU A 48 6.10 8.78 10.93
N ARG A 49 6.41 10.07 11.04
CA ARG A 49 5.68 11.09 11.79
C ARG A 49 5.16 12.18 10.87
N ALA A 50 4.23 12.99 11.38
CA ALA A 50 3.74 14.17 10.68
C ALA A 50 4.88 15.01 10.06
N GLY A 51 4.82 15.22 8.75
CA GLY A 51 5.83 15.92 7.96
C GLY A 51 6.78 15.00 7.18
N GLU A 52 6.84 13.71 7.53
CA GLU A 52 7.68 12.71 6.87
C GLU A 52 6.94 12.00 5.73
N CYS A 53 7.71 11.44 4.80
CA CYS A 53 7.21 10.77 3.62
C CYS A 53 7.97 9.48 3.33
N ALA A 54 7.33 8.61 2.56
CA ALA A 54 7.96 7.45 1.94
C ALA A 54 7.52 7.37 0.48
N ALA A 55 8.37 6.79 -0.35
CA ALA A 55 8.12 6.62 -1.77
C ALA A 55 8.48 5.20 -2.17
N PHE A 56 7.61 4.59 -2.98
CA PHE A 56 7.70 3.20 -3.39
C PHE A 56 7.81 3.18 -4.91
N ALA A 57 9.00 2.87 -5.40
CA ALA A 57 9.25 2.77 -6.83
C ALA A 57 8.59 1.52 -7.39
N LYS A 58 7.91 1.65 -8.54
CA LYS A 58 7.34 0.51 -9.24
C LYS A 58 8.38 -0.56 -9.57
N GLY A 59 7.94 -1.81 -9.55
CA GLY A 59 8.76 -2.97 -9.90
C GLY A 59 9.92 -3.25 -8.94
N SER A 60 9.93 -2.62 -7.75
CA SER A 60 10.99 -2.82 -6.75
C SER A 60 10.97 -4.24 -6.17
N GLY A 61 9.80 -4.86 -6.10
CA GLY A 61 9.59 -6.13 -5.39
C GLY A 61 9.56 -6.00 -3.86
N ASN A 62 9.86 -4.81 -3.31
CA ASN A 62 9.85 -4.56 -1.88
C ASN A 62 8.42 -4.25 -1.42
N GLY A 63 7.83 -5.17 -0.66
CA GLY A 63 6.46 -5.01 -0.21
C GLY A 63 6.35 -4.09 0.99
N HIS A 64 5.46 -3.10 0.91
CA HIS A 64 5.23 -2.12 1.96
C HIS A 64 3.78 -2.12 2.47
N HIS A 65 3.61 -1.71 3.73
CA HIS A 65 2.35 -1.21 4.28
C HIS A 65 2.65 -0.38 5.54
N MET A 66 1.64 0.31 6.05
CA MET A 66 1.75 1.08 7.30
C MET A 66 0.83 0.51 8.36
N ILE A 67 1.32 0.42 9.59
CA ILE A 67 0.55 0.02 10.76
C ILE A 67 0.48 1.19 11.73
N ASN A 68 -0.72 1.55 12.17
CA ASN A 68 -0.86 2.50 13.28
C ASN A 68 -0.79 1.75 14.61
N ARG A 69 0.42 1.69 15.18
CA ARG A 69 0.66 1.12 16.51
C ARG A 69 0.44 2.12 17.65
N SER A 70 0.16 3.38 17.33
CA SER A 70 -0.07 4.42 18.32
C SER A 70 -1.45 4.31 18.95
N GLY A 71 -1.70 5.12 19.99
CA GLY A 71 -3.01 5.26 20.63
C GLY A 71 -3.94 6.30 20.00
N ALA A 72 -3.54 6.96 18.91
CA ALA A 72 -4.29 8.04 18.27
C ALA A 72 -4.52 7.78 16.77
N MET A 73 -5.47 8.52 16.17
CA MET A 73 -5.69 8.48 14.72
C MET A 73 -4.46 9.00 13.98
N ALA A 74 -4.05 8.33 12.91
CA ALA A 74 -3.07 8.85 11.97
C ALA A 74 -3.78 9.30 10.67
N VAL A 75 -3.29 10.39 10.08
CA VAL A 75 -3.82 10.93 8.83
C VAL A 75 -2.66 11.10 7.86
N TYR A 76 -2.82 10.61 6.63
CA TYR A 76 -1.79 10.70 5.60
C TYR A 76 -2.42 10.87 4.22
N LEU A 77 -1.65 11.44 3.30
CA LEU A 77 -1.94 11.38 1.88
C LEU A 77 -1.28 10.15 1.28
N GLU A 78 -2.00 9.49 0.40
CA GLU A 78 -1.50 8.43 -0.46
C GLU A 78 -1.69 8.90 -1.91
N VAL A 79 -0.63 8.81 -2.70
CA VAL A 79 -0.59 9.27 -4.08
C VAL A 79 -0.01 8.14 -4.93
N GLY A 80 -0.78 7.65 -5.87
CA GLY A 80 -0.37 6.58 -6.78
C GLY A 80 -0.70 6.94 -8.22
N SER A 81 0.18 6.58 -9.15
CA SER A 81 -0.16 6.64 -10.59
C SER A 81 -1.31 5.68 -10.92
N ARG A 82 -1.95 5.83 -12.09
CA ARG A 82 -2.95 4.89 -12.61
C ARG A 82 -2.43 4.20 -13.86
N GLN A 83 -2.17 2.90 -13.78
CA GLN A 83 -1.68 2.04 -14.85
C GLN A 83 -2.58 0.82 -14.98
N PRO A 84 -3.29 0.65 -16.12
CA PRO A 84 -4.17 -0.50 -16.34
C PRO A 84 -3.44 -1.86 -16.27
N ASP A 85 -2.17 -1.89 -16.64
CA ASP A 85 -1.34 -3.09 -16.68
C ASP A 85 -0.68 -3.41 -15.33
N ASP A 86 -0.97 -2.63 -14.29
CA ASP A 86 -0.37 -2.88 -12.99
C ASP A 86 -0.89 -4.15 -12.32
N LEU A 87 0.05 -4.87 -11.71
CA LEU A 87 -0.12 -6.02 -10.86
C LEU A 87 0.36 -5.66 -9.45
N THR A 88 -0.57 -5.67 -8.51
CA THR A 88 -0.28 -5.58 -7.08
C THR A 88 -0.05 -6.98 -6.53
N THR A 89 1.12 -7.24 -5.95
CA THR A 89 1.46 -8.53 -5.34
C THR A 89 1.56 -8.38 -3.83
N CYS A 90 0.78 -9.16 -3.07
CA CYS A 90 0.88 -9.18 -1.62
C CYS A 90 2.07 -10.05 -1.18
N SER A 91 2.98 -9.51 -0.37
CA SER A 91 4.18 -10.22 0.04
C SER A 91 3.88 -11.36 1.01
N ASP A 92 2.99 -11.14 1.99
CA ASP A 92 2.81 -12.05 3.13
C ASP A 92 1.68 -13.06 2.98
N VAL A 93 0.86 -12.92 1.93
CA VAL A 93 -0.25 -13.83 1.62
C VAL A 93 -0.18 -14.24 0.15
N ASP A 94 -0.77 -15.39 -0.18
CA ASP A 94 -0.81 -15.89 -1.56
C ASP A 94 -1.85 -15.14 -2.41
N MET A 95 -1.68 -13.83 -2.57
CA MET A 95 -2.64 -12.97 -3.23
C MET A 95 -1.95 -11.99 -4.17
N MET A 96 -2.55 -11.77 -5.33
CA MET A 96 -2.24 -10.68 -6.23
C MET A 96 -3.52 -10.14 -6.89
N SER A 97 -3.46 -8.92 -7.43
CA SER A 97 -4.58 -8.29 -8.13
C SER A 97 -4.09 -7.48 -9.31
N THR A 98 -4.78 -7.60 -10.45
CA THR A 98 -4.52 -6.76 -11.63
C THR A 98 -5.42 -5.54 -11.62
N ASN A 99 -4.92 -4.39 -12.08
CA ASN A 99 -5.75 -3.20 -12.25
C ASN A 99 -6.72 -3.31 -13.44
N ALA A 100 -6.43 -4.18 -14.41
CA ALA A 100 -7.26 -4.39 -15.59
C ALA A 100 -8.69 -4.87 -15.25
N ASP A 101 -8.83 -5.69 -14.21
CA ASP A 101 -10.13 -6.24 -13.79
C ASP A 101 -10.42 -6.16 -12.28
N GLY A 102 -9.43 -5.78 -11.46
CA GLY A 102 -9.55 -5.63 -10.00
C GLY A 102 -9.79 -6.94 -9.25
N ARG A 103 -9.61 -8.11 -9.88
CA ARG A 103 -9.86 -9.41 -9.24
C ARG A 103 -8.66 -9.84 -8.40
N PHE A 104 -8.95 -10.34 -7.20
CA PHE A 104 -7.97 -11.02 -6.36
C PHE A 104 -7.84 -12.49 -6.78
N VAL A 105 -6.61 -12.93 -7.03
CA VAL A 105 -6.25 -14.31 -7.39
C VAL A 105 -5.06 -14.78 -6.56
N HIS A 106 -4.84 -16.09 -6.52
CA HIS A 106 -3.59 -16.68 -6.05
C HIS A 106 -2.42 -16.22 -6.92
N LYS A 107 -1.18 -16.29 -6.42
CA LYS A 107 0.02 -15.83 -7.17
C LYS A 107 0.28 -16.65 -8.44
N ASP A 108 -0.29 -17.85 -8.55
CA ASP A 108 -0.27 -18.67 -9.76
C ASP A 108 -1.39 -18.33 -10.78
N GLY A 109 -2.24 -17.34 -10.45
CA GLY A 109 -3.36 -16.89 -11.26
C GLY A 109 -4.67 -17.66 -11.04
N THR A 110 -4.69 -18.66 -10.16
CA THR A 110 -5.93 -19.37 -9.85
C THR A 110 -6.91 -18.49 -9.05
N PRO A 111 -8.22 -18.50 -9.36
CA PRO A 111 -9.19 -17.70 -8.61
C PRO A 111 -9.40 -18.21 -7.18
N TYR A 112 -9.65 -17.28 -6.26
CA TYR A 112 -10.18 -17.62 -4.94
C TYR A 112 -11.63 -18.15 -5.05
N PRO A 113 -12.07 -19.07 -4.17
CA PRO A 113 -13.44 -19.57 -4.18
C PRO A 113 -14.47 -18.45 -3.98
N GLU A 114 -15.57 -18.49 -4.73
CA GLU A 114 -16.73 -17.64 -4.44
C GLU A 114 -17.28 -18.00 -3.04
N ARG A 115 -17.61 -16.96 -2.26
CA ARG A 115 -18.23 -17.11 -0.94
C ARG A 115 -19.74 -17.30 -1.03
#